data_AF-A0A6C0D549-F1
#
_entry.id   AF-A0A6C0D549-F1
#
_cell.length_a   1.000
_cell.length_b   1.000
_cell.length_c   1.000
_cell.angle_alpha   90.00
_cell.angle_beta   90.00
_cell.angle_gamma   90.00
#
_symmetry.space_group_name_H-M   'P 1'
#
loop_
_entity.id
_entity.type
_entity.pdbx_description
1 polymer ?
#
loop_
_entity_poly.entity_id
_entity_poly.type
_entity_poly.pdbx_seq_one_letter_code
_entity_poly.pdbx_strand_id
1 'polypeptide(L)'
;MVTVKKGITKANKYTKKRGRLIHNNNNNNNNNSNNTKILHNFYKGLLKTNKDLALLLTPERNSNTQFLEYIYKQLNAKQLIINALAIEKSRTSENNKSIIVNKITNIVNNHLRSSKYIDSELINFILTNTNCKIVTYKNTIKGKTYIFDFIIYNDELSIKNLDLIVEKMLLVLQLIIAISNNESRNGQHVTFFLTPFQKKLNSNTNVLGAKNVNSGFTYPYLKNGVTFIYRKEEFFKVFIHESIHYYGIDKALHKDFSNDAKYSINYNKFINSFNIRPQDIAKIGINEALTEYWTFIVYLSAQSYKKSIVLANFIYEFENSYKLELLHIIFQVVKILNYNKLTYSEFLTKYSNQYKETSHIFSYYIVKTLLVYNHSDLLKSTMFDINFSSSLNIALKSDPNSINTFFIKLLSYATDLNFINIINKVSAYITNTKTNTRSIYKQRIILSNLMMMYNDNNII
;
A
#
# COMPACT_ATOMS: atom_id res chain seq x y z
N MET A 1 32.02 -18.31 42.89
CA MET A 1 31.11 -17.98 41.77
C MET A 1 30.33 -16.70 42.13
N VAL A 2 30.77 -15.46 41.94
CA VAL A 2 31.69 -14.82 40.97
C VAL A 2 31.11 -14.78 39.53
N THR A 3 30.71 -13.56 39.15
CA THR A 3 30.44 -13.01 37.79
C THR A 3 29.42 -13.66 36.83
N VAL A 4 28.16 -13.20 36.88
CA VAL A 4 27.40 -12.71 35.71
C VAL A 4 26.50 -11.52 36.10
N LYS A 5 27.08 -10.33 36.31
CA LYS A 5 26.29 -9.09 36.62
C LYS A 5 26.80 -7.81 35.93
N LYS A 6 27.63 -7.94 34.88
CA LYS A 6 28.13 -6.83 34.04
C LYS A 6 27.85 -7.14 32.57
N GLY A 7 26.71 -6.66 32.05
CA GLY A 7 26.34 -6.80 30.63
C GLY A 7 25.21 -5.87 30.19
N ILE A 8 24.15 -5.75 31.00
CA ILE A 8 22.92 -5.04 30.62
C ILE A 8 23.08 -3.50 30.63
N THR A 9 24.00 -2.95 31.42
CA THR A 9 24.16 -1.49 31.61
C THR A 9 24.90 -0.75 30.50
N LYS A 10 25.56 -1.41 29.53
CA LYS A 10 26.22 -0.73 28.40
C LYS A 10 25.31 -0.52 27.17
N ALA A 11 24.29 -1.35 26.96
CA ALA A 11 23.35 -1.21 25.83
C ALA A 11 22.53 0.09 25.91
N ASN A 12 22.09 0.48 27.11
CA ASN A 12 21.24 1.66 27.34
C ASN A 12 21.95 3.02 27.15
N LYS A 13 23.28 3.06 26.97
CA LYS A 13 24.00 4.32 26.72
C LYS A 13 24.07 4.71 25.24
N TYR A 14 23.95 3.74 24.33
CA TYR A 14 23.94 4.00 22.88
C TYR A 14 22.54 4.32 22.33
N THR A 15 21.48 3.73 22.89
CA THR A 15 20.09 4.01 22.48
C THR A 15 19.63 5.43 22.86
N LYS A 16 20.04 5.93 24.03
CA LYS A 16 19.67 7.29 24.49
C LYS A 16 20.14 8.44 23.59
N LYS A 17 21.15 8.25 22.73
CA LYS A 17 21.70 9.30 21.87
C LYS A 17 20.98 9.46 20.50
N ARG A 18 20.08 8.53 20.14
CA ARG A 18 19.21 8.62 18.94
C ARG A 18 17.75 9.02 19.25
N GLY A 19 17.33 9.01 20.51
CA GLY A 19 15.95 9.33 20.93
C GLY A 19 15.59 10.82 21.05
N ARG A 20 16.50 11.74 20.72
CA ARG A 20 16.27 13.20 20.72
C ARG A 20 17.03 13.85 19.56
N LEU A 21 16.47 13.79 18.33
CA LEU A 21 16.88 14.65 17.20
C LEU A 21 15.93 14.58 15.99
N ILE A 22 14.61 14.61 16.21
CA ILE A 22 13.65 15.04 15.18
C ILE A 22 12.63 15.99 15.82
N HIS A 23 13.05 17.25 15.97
CA HIS A 23 12.13 18.35 16.19
C HIS A 23 12.44 19.40 15.12
N ASN A 24 11.41 19.74 14.34
CA ASN A 24 11.32 20.81 13.35
C ASN A 24 12.59 21.13 12.52
N ASN A 25 12.61 20.62 11.30
CA ASN A 25 13.06 21.42 10.15
C ASN A 25 11.93 21.44 9.10
N ASN A 26 11.04 22.43 9.21
CA ASN A 26 10.12 22.78 8.14
C ASN A 26 10.90 23.54 7.06
N ASN A 27 11.39 22.85 6.03
CA ASN A 27 11.69 23.50 4.77
C ASN A 27 10.54 23.27 3.79
N ASN A 28 9.93 24.37 3.36
CA ASN A 28 8.80 24.40 2.46
C ASN A 28 9.24 24.05 1.03
N ASN A 29 8.77 22.94 0.48
CA ASN A 29 8.35 22.76 -0.94
C ASN A 29 8.05 21.29 -1.27
N ASN A 30 7.25 20.61 -0.45
CA ASN A 30 6.83 19.25 -0.74
C ASN A 30 5.29 19.14 -0.68
N ASN A 31 4.65 19.45 -1.82
CA ASN A 31 3.18 19.58 -1.94
C ASN A 31 2.41 18.38 -1.40
N ASN A 32 2.94 17.16 -1.57
CA ASN A 32 2.33 15.94 -1.05
C ASN A 32 2.27 15.91 0.49
N SER A 33 3.20 16.58 1.21
CA SER A 33 3.20 16.68 2.68
C SER A 33 2.05 17.58 3.16
N ASN A 34 1.81 18.69 2.46
CA ASN A 34 0.68 19.58 2.74
C ASN A 34 -0.66 18.89 2.45
N ASN A 35 -0.75 18.09 1.36
CA ASN A 35 -1.93 17.28 1.06
C ASN A 35 -2.25 16.30 2.20
N THR A 36 -1.26 15.51 2.66
CA THR A 36 -1.43 14.58 3.79
C THR A 36 -1.87 15.30 5.08
N LYS A 37 -1.29 16.46 5.41
CA LYS A 37 -1.70 17.27 6.56
C LYS A 37 -3.15 17.76 6.45
N ILE A 38 -3.59 18.19 5.26
CA ILE A 38 -4.96 18.63 5.00
C ILE A 38 -5.96 17.48 5.17
N LEU A 39 -5.66 16.32 4.59
CA LEU A 39 -6.48 15.11 4.72
C LEU A 39 -6.56 14.64 6.19
N HIS A 40 -5.43 14.53 6.88
CA HIS A 40 -5.39 14.12 8.28
C HIS A 40 -6.25 15.03 9.18
N ASN A 41 -6.11 16.35 9.04
CA ASN A 41 -6.89 17.31 9.82
C ASN A 41 -8.39 17.24 9.50
N PHE A 42 -8.76 17.01 8.24
CA PHE A 42 -10.15 16.83 7.83
C PHE A 42 -10.78 15.58 8.49
N TYR A 43 -10.15 14.41 8.35
CA TYR A 43 -10.69 13.16 8.92
C TYR A 43 -10.68 13.15 10.45
N LYS A 44 -9.63 13.69 11.08
CA LYS A 44 -9.57 13.86 12.54
C LYS A 44 -10.66 14.80 13.05
N GLY A 45 -10.94 15.88 12.32
CA GLY A 45 -12.08 16.76 12.60
C GLY A 45 -13.41 16.03 12.50
N LEU A 46 -13.63 15.28 11.42
CA LEU A 46 -14.86 14.53 11.18
C LEU A 46 -15.15 13.47 12.25
N LEU A 47 -14.11 12.75 12.71
CA LEU A 47 -14.25 11.78 13.81
C LEU A 47 -14.48 12.46 15.18
N LYS A 48 -13.95 13.66 15.40
CA LYS A 48 -14.16 14.42 16.64
C LYS A 48 -15.61 14.91 16.77
N THR A 49 -16.23 15.34 15.67
CA THR A 49 -17.61 15.86 15.68
C THR A 49 -18.66 14.76 15.61
N ASN A 50 -18.36 13.59 15.03
CA ASN A 50 -19.34 12.54 14.77
C ASN A 50 -19.02 11.26 15.55
N LYS A 51 -19.47 11.22 16.83
CA LYS A 51 -19.21 10.10 17.74
C LYS A 51 -19.68 8.75 17.21
N ASP A 52 -20.85 8.67 16.57
CA ASP A 52 -21.38 7.42 16.01
C ASP A 52 -20.49 6.85 14.90
N LEU A 53 -20.03 7.71 13.98
CA LEU A 53 -19.11 7.31 12.91
C LEU A 53 -17.77 6.89 13.51
N ALA A 54 -17.31 7.60 14.55
CA ALA A 54 -16.11 7.21 15.27
C ALA A 54 -16.28 5.88 16.03
N LEU A 55 -17.46 5.55 16.53
CA LEU A 55 -17.74 4.26 17.18
C LEU A 55 -17.73 3.13 16.15
N LEU A 56 -18.49 3.28 15.07
CA LEU A 56 -18.58 2.31 13.94
C LEU A 56 -17.24 2.01 13.27
N LEU A 57 -16.28 2.94 13.33
CA LEU A 57 -14.92 2.78 12.78
C LEU A 57 -13.87 2.42 13.85
N THR A 58 -14.28 2.10 15.08
CA THR A 58 -13.35 1.57 16.10
C THR A 58 -13.35 0.04 16.01
N PRO A 59 -12.19 -0.60 15.80
CA PRO A 59 -12.10 -2.06 15.86
C PRO A 59 -12.57 -2.60 17.22
N GLU A 60 -13.02 -3.86 17.26
CA GLU A 60 -13.20 -4.59 18.51
C GLU A 60 -11.92 -4.50 19.35
N ARG A 61 -12.04 -4.10 20.63
CA ARG A 61 -10.87 -4.02 21.54
C ARG A 61 -10.14 -5.36 21.58
N ASN A 62 -8.82 -5.30 21.52
CA ASN A 62 -7.89 -6.43 21.57
C ASN A 62 -7.95 -7.43 20.39
N SER A 63 -8.87 -7.28 19.44
CA SER A 63 -9.07 -8.24 18.33
C SER A 63 -7.82 -8.49 17.48
N ASN A 64 -6.93 -7.48 17.37
CA ASN A 64 -5.72 -7.52 16.56
C ASN A 64 -4.43 -7.56 17.40
N THR A 65 -4.50 -7.59 18.74
CA THR A 65 -3.32 -7.41 19.62
C THR A 65 -2.27 -8.50 19.41
N GLN A 66 -2.66 -9.76 19.33
CA GLN A 66 -1.71 -10.87 19.11
C GLN A 66 -1.01 -10.79 17.75
N PHE A 67 -1.74 -10.36 16.70
CA PHE A 67 -1.18 -10.08 15.39
C PHE A 67 -0.15 -8.94 15.46
N LEU A 68 -0.52 -7.80 16.06
CA LEU A 68 0.36 -6.63 16.18
C LEU A 68 1.60 -6.93 17.03
N GLU A 69 1.47 -7.70 18.11
CA GLU A 69 2.60 -8.20 18.89
C GLU A 69 3.56 -9.05 18.06
N TYR A 70 3.03 -9.97 17.23
CA TYR A 70 3.84 -10.80 16.35
C TYR A 70 4.61 -9.93 15.33
N ILE A 71 3.90 -9.01 14.66
CA ILE A 71 4.51 -8.06 13.71
C ILE A 71 5.60 -7.21 14.38
N TYR A 72 5.35 -6.69 15.57
CA TYR A 72 6.33 -5.93 16.36
C TYR A 72 7.56 -6.76 16.76
N LYS A 73 7.37 -8.02 17.20
CA LYS A 73 8.47 -8.96 17.50
C LYS A 73 9.32 -9.22 16.26
N GLN A 74 8.70 -9.40 15.08
CA GLN A 74 9.41 -9.55 13.82
C GLN A 74 10.18 -8.28 13.44
N LEU A 75 9.55 -7.10 13.48
CA LEU A 75 10.20 -5.82 13.18
C LEU A 75 11.42 -5.57 14.06
N ASN A 76 11.31 -5.77 15.38
CA ASN A 76 12.46 -5.69 16.31
C ASN A 76 13.60 -6.64 15.92
N ALA A 77 13.29 -7.92 15.68
CA ALA A 77 14.30 -8.91 15.34
C ALA A 77 15.00 -8.60 14.01
N LYS A 78 14.26 -8.12 13.00
CA LYS A 78 14.82 -7.75 11.69
C LYS A 78 15.57 -6.42 11.74
N GLN A 79 15.15 -5.44 12.55
CA GLN A 79 15.85 -4.17 12.71
C GLN A 79 17.29 -4.34 13.22
N LEU A 80 17.55 -5.33 14.07
CA LEU A 80 18.92 -5.67 14.51
C LEU A 80 19.80 -6.13 13.33
N ILE A 81 19.25 -6.89 12.39
CA ILE A 81 19.95 -7.32 11.17
C ILE A 81 20.21 -6.13 10.26
N ILE A 82 19.21 -5.27 10.04
CA ILE A 82 19.37 -4.07 9.18
C ILE A 82 20.37 -3.08 9.78
N ASN A 83 20.36 -2.86 11.09
CA ASN A 83 21.31 -1.98 11.78
C ASN A 83 22.77 -2.45 11.69
N ALA A 84 23.03 -3.72 11.36
CA ALA A 84 24.37 -4.26 11.16
C ALA A 84 24.88 -4.07 9.71
N LEU A 85 24.02 -3.62 8.78
CA LEU A 85 24.41 -3.32 7.40
C LEU A 85 24.97 -1.90 7.30
N ALA A 86 26.12 -1.76 6.64
CA ALA A 86 26.66 -0.46 6.25
C ALA A 86 26.01 0.02 4.95
N ILE A 87 24.75 0.44 5.02
CA ILE A 87 23.93 0.83 3.86
C ILE A 87 24.61 1.91 3.02
N GLU A 88 25.29 2.86 3.66
CA GLU A 88 26.02 3.95 3.01
C GLU A 88 27.21 3.47 2.15
N LYS A 89 27.75 2.26 2.45
CA LYS A 89 28.80 1.59 1.67
C LYS A 89 28.26 0.66 0.59
N SER A 90 26.95 0.36 0.62
CA SER A 90 26.29 -0.51 -0.35
C SER A 90 25.92 0.20 -1.66
N ARG A 91 26.17 1.52 -1.76
CA ARG A 91 25.70 2.36 -2.86
C ARG A 91 26.78 2.78 -3.84
N THR A 92 26.39 2.92 -5.10
CA THR A 92 27.16 3.57 -6.18
C THR A 92 26.31 4.66 -6.83
N SER A 93 26.96 5.57 -7.58
CA SER A 93 26.27 6.60 -8.37
C SER A 93 26.79 6.56 -9.79
N GLU A 94 25.88 6.52 -10.76
CA GLU A 94 26.16 6.71 -12.18
C GLU A 94 25.63 8.08 -12.61
N ASN A 95 26.48 8.82 -13.32
CA ASN A 95 26.24 10.19 -13.80
C ASN A 95 26.50 10.32 -15.32
N ASN A 96 27.06 9.29 -15.97
CA ASN A 96 27.35 9.31 -17.40
C ASN A 96 26.03 9.21 -18.20
N LYS A 97 25.67 10.31 -18.86
CA LYS A 97 24.43 10.46 -19.61
C LYS A 97 24.20 9.34 -20.64
N SER A 98 25.23 8.86 -21.35
CA SER A 98 25.04 7.81 -22.37
C SER A 98 24.68 6.46 -21.75
N ILE A 99 25.35 6.09 -20.65
CA ILE A 99 25.07 4.85 -19.89
C ILE A 99 23.64 4.89 -19.31
N ILE A 100 23.27 6.04 -18.74
CA ILE A 100 21.94 6.25 -18.15
C ILE A 100 20.83 6.18 -19.21
N VAL A 101 21.00 6.89 -20.33
CA VAL A 101 20.04 6.89 -21.45
C VAL A 101 19.88 5.49 -22.03
N ASN A 102 20.99 4.75 -22.23
CA ASN A 102 20.93 3.37 -22.72
C ASN A 102 20.20 2.45 -21.74
N LYS A 103 20.49 2.54 -20.43
CA LYS A 103 19.81 1.74 -19.40
C LYS A 103 18.30 2.04 -19.33
N ILE A 104 17.91 3.32 -19.32
CA ILE A 104 16.50 3.74 -19.30
C ILE A 104 15.78 3.29 -20.58
N THR A 105 16.37 3.51 -21.75
CA THR A 105 15.78 3.14 -23.05
C THR A 105 15.57 1.63 -23.14
N ASN A 106 16.54 0.82 -22.70
CA ASN A 106 16.41 -0.64 -22.67
C ASN A 106 15.27 -1.09 -21.74
N ILE A 107 15.15 -0.51 -20.54
CA ILE A 107 14.04 -0.82 -19.62
C ILE A 107 12.69 -0.45 -20.24
N VAL A 108 12.59 0.73 -20.84
CA VAL A 108 11.35 1.18 -21.48
C VAL A 108 10.94 0.27 -22.62
N ASN A 109 11.87 -0.05 -23.54
CA ASN A 109 11.59 -0.90 -24.70
C ASN A 109 11.21 -2.33 -24.31
N ASN A 110 11.91 -2.92 -23.33
CA ASN A 110 11.75 -4.34 -22.98
C ASN A 110 10.61 -4.61 -21.99
N HIS A 111 10.21 -3.63 -21.17
CA HIS A 111 9.29 -3.86 -20.05
C HIS A 111 8.11 -2.88 -19.97
N LEU A 112 8.28 -1.61 -20.33
CA LEU A 112 7.26 -0.59 -20.05
C LEU A 112 6.40 -0.22 -21.27
N ARG A 113 6.98 -0.16 -22.48
CA ARG A 113 6.31 0.36 -23.68
C ARG A 113 5.05 -0.42 -24.08
N SER A 114 5.02 -1.73 -23.82
CA SER A 114 3.87 -2.61 -24.09
C SER A 114 2.99 -2.87 -22.86
N SER A 115 3.33 -2.30 -21.70
CA SER A 115 2.63 -2.60 -20.44
C SER A 115 1.34 -1.80 -20.31
N LYS A 116 0.20 -2.50 -20.17
CA LYS A 116 -1.11 -1.90 -19.85
C LYS A 116 -1.13 -1.14 -18.50
N TYR A 117 -0.10 -1.32 -17.67
CA TYR A 117 -0.05 -0.75 -16.33
C TYR A 117 0.53 0.66 -16.28
N ILE A 118 1.13 1.18 -17.34
CA ILE A 118 1.74 2.53 -17.41
C ILE A 118 1.07 3.38 -18.50
N ASP A 119 1.03 4.70 -18.30
CA ASP A 119 0.47 5.65 -19.26
C ASP A 119 1.54 6.17 -20.25
N SER A 120 1.14 6.57 -21.46
CA SER A 120 2.07 7.06 -22.48
C SER A 120 2.74 8.39 -22.10
N GLU A 121 2.08 9.24 -21.32
CA GLU A 121 2.65 10.51 -20.80
C GLU A 121 3.82 10.23 -19.85
N LEU A 122 3.70 9.19 -19.02
CA LEU A 122 4.76 8.71 -18.13
C LEU A 122 5.96 8.16 -18.91
N ILE A 123 5.72 7.34 -19.94
CA ILE A 123 6.78 6.83 -20.82
C ILE A 123 7.50 7.98 -21.52
N ASN A 124 6.75 8.95 -22.07
CA ASN A 124 7.32 10.09 -22.75
C ASN A 124 8.17 10.95 -21.80
N PHE A 125 7.70 11.21 -20.58
CA PHE A 125 8.50 11.89 -19.56
C PHE A 125 9.81 11.15 -19.25
N ILE A 126 9.75 9.84 -19.02
CA ILE A 126 10.94 9.02 -18.71
C ILE A 126 11.98 9.06 -19.84
N LEU A 127 11.54 9.01 -21.11
CA LEU A 127 12.44 9.03 -22.27
C LEU A 127 13.01 10.43 -22.58
N THR A 128 12.27 11.50 -22.29
CA THR A 128 12.69 12.88 -22.58
C THR A 128 13.55 13.48 -21.47
N ASN A 129 13.28 13.16 -20.21
CA ASN A 129 13.97 13.71 -19.04
C ASN A 129 15.29 12.98 -18.77
N THR A 130 16.21 13.02 -19.74
CA THR A 130 17.50 12.31 -19.69
C THR A 130 18.53 12.94 -18.75
N ASN A 131 18.29 14.15 -18.24
CA ASN A 131 19.15 14.79 -17.25
C ASN A 131 18.82 14.25 -15.84
N CYS A 132 19.43 13.12 -15.50
CA CYS A 132 19.27 12.46 -14.21
C CYS A 132 20.55 11.72 -13.83
N LYS A 133 20.64 11.31 -12.56
CA LYS A 133 21.64 10.37 -12.05
C LYS A 133 20.96 9.09 -11.57
N ILE A 134 21.69 7.98 -11.55
CA ILE A 134 21.22 6.72 -10.97
C ILE A 134 22.02 6.42 -9.70
N VAL A 135 21.34 6.34 -8.56
CA VAL A 135 21.95 5.87 -7.31
C VAL A 135 21.50 4.43 -7.07
N THR A 136 22.44 3.49 -7.16
CA THR A 136 22.19 2.05 -7.00
C THR A 136 22.62 1.59 -5.62
N TYR A 137 21.75 0.95 -4.85
CA TYR A 137 22.08 0.25 -3.60
C TYR A 137 22.07 -1.26 -3.84
N LYS A 138 23.10 -1.99 -3.40
CA LYS A 138 23.19 -3.45 -3.51
C LYS A 138 23.51 -4.08 -2.14
N ASN A 139 22.51 -4.73 -1.53
CA ASN A 139 22.62 -5.33 -0.20
C ASN A 139 22.36 -6.83 -0.22
N THR A 140 23.12 -7.60 0.54
CA THR A 140 22.94 -9.06 0.65
C THR A 140 22.56 -9.45 2.08
N ILE A 141 21.44 -10.15 2.25
CA ILE A 141 20.95 -10.64 3.54
C ILE A 141 20.65 -12.13 3.40
N LYS A 142 21.28 -12.99 4.23
CA LYS A 142 21.14 -14.46 4.17
C LYS A 142 21.29 -15.04 2.74
N GLY A 143 22.29 -14.58 1.99
CA GLY A 143 22.54 -15.00 0.61
C GLY A 143 21.60 -14.42 -0.47
N LYS A 144 20.57 -13.66 -0.08
CA LYS A 144 19.62 -13.01 -1.01
C LYS A 144 20.07 -11.59 -1.32
N THR A 145 20.09 -11.22 -2.60
CA THR A 145 20.61 -9.92 -3.08
C THR A 145 19.46 -8.97 -3.42
N TYR A 146 19.43 -7.81 -2.78
CA TYR A 146 18.44 -6.76 -2.99
C TYR A 146 19.12 -5.57 -3.68
N ILE A 147 18.56 -5.13 -4.80
CA ILE A 147 19.10 -4.05 -5.63
C ILE A 147 18.04 -2.96 -5.77
N PHE A 148 18.37 -1.72 -5.41
CA PHE A 148 17.47 -0.57 -5.55
C PHE A 148 18.15 0.51 -6.40
N ASP A 149 17.64 0.70 -7.62
CA ASP A 149 18.09 1.74 -8.54
C ASP A 149 17.17 2.96 -8.43
N PHE A 150 17.67 4.06 -7.88
CA PHE A 150 16.94 5.33 -7.84
C PHE A 150 17.38 6.23 -8.98
N ILE A 151 16.50 6.46 -9.96
CA ILE A 151 16.67 7.49 -10.99
C ILE A 151 16.22 8.81 -10.39
N ILE A 152 17.12 9.78 -10.32
CA ILE A 152 16.89 11.06 -9.63
C ILE A 152 16.99 12.19 -10.65
N TYR A 153 15.86 12.83 -10.91
CA TYR A 153 15.77 14.09 -11.67
C TYR A 153 16.10 15.27 -10.74
N ASN A 154 16.84 16.26 -11.26
CA ASN A 154 17.00 17.60 -10.67
C ASN A 154 17.49 17.67 -9.20
N ASP A 155 18.22 16.66 -8.71
CA ASP A 155 18.87 16.62 -7.39
C ASP A 155 17.99 16.86 -6.13
N GLU A 156 16.66 16.88 -6.26
CA GLU A 156 15.74 17.19 -5.15
C GLU A 156 15.81 16.21 -3.95
N LEU A 157 16.30 14.98 -4.16
CA LEU A 157 16.44 13.98 -3.09
C LEU A 157 17.87 13.93 -2.55
N SER A 158 18.03 14.26 -1.27
CA SER A 158 19.31 14.12 -0.57
C SER A 158 19.72 12.64 -0.47
N ILE A 159 20.99 12.37 -0.71
CA ILE A 159 21.55 11.01 -0.65
C ILE A 159 21.40 10.39 0.76
N LYS A 160 21.50 11.19 1.83
CA LYS A 160 21.28 10.73 3.22
C LYS A 160 19.84 10.28 3.47
N ASN A 161 18.86 10.88 2.78
CA ASN A 161 17.47 10.45 2.89
C ASN A 161 17.28 9.08 2.20
N LEU A 162 18.00 8.82 1.10
CA LEU A 162 17.98 7.52 0.42
C LEU A 162 18.52 6.39 1.31
N ASP A 163 19.60 6.59 2.06
CA ASP A 163 20.08 5.59 3.05
C ASP A 163 18.96 5.17 4.00
N LEU A 164 18.30 6.16 4.62
CA LEU A 164 17.20 5.96 5.55
C LEU A 164 15.94 5.39 4.88
N ILE A 165 15.76 5.53 3.57
CA ILE A 165 14.67 4.89 2.81
C ILE A 165 15.01 3.42 2.57
N VAL A 166 16.25 3.14 2.13
CA VAL A 166 16.76 1.78 1.86
C VAL A 166 16.78 0.91 3.13
N GLU A 167 17.19 1.45 4.27
CA GLU A 167 17.07 0.78 5.58
C GLU A 167 15.63 0.29 5.83
N LYS A 168 14.64 1.17 5.63
CA LYS A 168 13.22 0.84 5.84
C LYS A 168 12.69 -0.14 4.79
N MET A 169 13.13 -0.02 3.54
CA MET A 169 12.76 -0.94 2.47
C MET A 169 13.24 -2.36 2.78
N LEU A 170 14.50 -2.51 3.20
CA LEU A 170 15.05 -3.80 3.62
C LEU A 170 14.33 -4.35 4.86
N LEU A 171 14.06 -3.51 5.87
CA LEU A 171 13.30 -3.91 7.05
C LEU A 171 11.92 -4.48 6.68
N VAL A 172 11.18 -3.79 5.80
CA VAL A 172 9.84 -4.21 5.39
C VAL A 172 9.88 -5.46 4.50
N LEU A 173 10.88 -5.62 3.63
CA LEU A 173 11.09 -6.89 2.91
C LEU A 173 11.35 -8.05 3.87
N GLN A 174 12.21 -7.86 4.87
CA GLN A 174 12.47 -8.90 5.88
C GLN A 174 11.23 -9.20 6.75
N LEU A 175 10.32 -8.24 6.93
CA LEU A 175 9.00 -8.48 7.52
C LEU A 175 8.13 -9.31 6.57
N ILE A 176 7.94 -8.89 5.31
CA ILE A 176 7.12 -9.59 4.28
C ILE A 176 7.53 -11.06 4.15
N ILE A 177 8.84 -11.34 4.06
CA ILE A 177 9.39 -12.71 4.01
C ILE A 177 8.97 -13.51 5.26
N ALA A 178 9.11 -12.90 6.45
CA ALA A 178 8.84 -13.57 7.72
C ALA A 178 7.34 -13.80 8.00
N ILE A 179 6.44 -13.02 7.41
CA ILE A 179 4.98 -13.16 7.58
C ILE A 179 4.30 -13.91 6.44
N SER A 180 5.03 -14.28 5.39
CA SER A 180 4.55 -15.10 4.27
C SER A 180 5.20 -16.49 4.22
N ASN A 181 6.14 -16.76 5.14
CA ASN A 181 7.03 -17.92 5.12
C ASN A 181 7.74 -18.17 3.77
N ASN A 182 7.82 -17.18 2.88
CA ASN A 182 8.35 -17.37 1.53
C ASN A 182 9.83 -17.04 1.45
N GLU A 183 10.66 -18.03 1.75
CA GLU A 183 12.11 -17.95 1.61
C GLU A 183 12.62 -18.31 0.18
N SER A 184 11.76 -18.74 -0.75
CA SER A 184 12.13 -19.32 -2.07
C SER A 184 12.67 -18.37 -3.15
N ARG A 185 12.99 -17.12 -2.78
CA ARG A 185 13.39 -16.03 -3.69
C ARG A 185 14.85 -15.63 -3.44
N ASN A 186 15.59 -15.31 -4.50
CA ASN A 186 17.01 -14.91 -4.42
C ASN A 186 17.19 -13.43 -4.07
N GLY A 187 16.09 -12.68 -3.89
CA GLY A 187 16.07 -11.24 -3.66
C GLY A 187 15.45 -10.49 -4.85
N GLN A 188 15.37 -9.16 -4.74
CA GLN A 188 14.54 -8.32 -5.61
C GLN A 188 15.34 -7.12 -6.13
N HIS A 189 15.26 -6.88 -7.45
CA HIS A 189 15.76 -5.68 -8.10
C HIS A 189 14.57 -4.75 -8.40
N VAL A 190 14.60 -3.55 -7.82
CA VAL A 190 13.57 -2.52 -8.02
C VAL A 190 14.20 -1.29 -8.65
N THR A 191 13.63 -0.81 -9.76
CA THR A 191 14.00 0.47 -10.38
C THR A 191 12.92 1.51 -10.11
N PHE A 192 13.31 2.62 -9.50
CA PHE A 192 12.47 3.75 -9.16
C PHE A 192 12.71 4.89 -10.15
N PHE A 193 11.72 5.23 -10.98
CA PHE A 193 11.79 6.42 -11.84
C PHE A 193 11.36 7.70 -11.09
N LEU A 194 10.51 7.60 -10.06
CA LEU A 194 10.08 8.75 -9.24
C LEU A 194 9.61 9.98 -10.03
N THR A 195 8.87 9.77 -11.12
CA THR A 195 8.27 10.85 -11.92
C THR A 195 7.26 11.69 -11.10
N PRO A 196 7.03 12.97 -11.45
CA PRO A 196 6.24 13.90 -10.63
C PRO A 196 4.70 13.75 -10.77
N PHE A 197 4.20 12.79 -11.54
CA PHE A 197 2.76 12.62 -11.80
C PHE A 197 2.01 12.15 -10.54
N GLN A 198 0.75 12.58 -10.41
CA GLN A 198 -0.12 12.35 -9.24
C GLN A 198 -1.42 11.64 -9.64
N LYS A 199 -1.91 10.76 -8.76
CA LYS A 199 -3.17 10.00 -8.87
C LYS A 199 -4.38 10.88 -8.59
N LYS A 200 -5.19 11.14 -9.63
CA LYS A 200 -6.36 12.03 -9.57
C LYS A 200 -7.55 11.48 -10.32
N LEU A 201 -8.74 11.80 -9.82
CA LEU A 201 -9.96 11.81 -10.62
C LEU A 201 -9.88 12.99 -11.60
N ASN A 202 -9.92 12.71 -12.90
CA ASN A 202 -9.88 13.72 -13.96
C ASN A 202 -11.31 14.00 -14.44
N SER A 203 -11.71 15.26 -14.58
CA SER A 203 -13.08 15.64 -14.93
C SER A 203 -13.57 15.22 -16.32
N ASN A 204 -12.67 14.73 -17.19
CA ASN A 204 -12.90 14.73 -18.63
C ASN A 204 -13.26 13.36 -19.25
N THR A 205 -13.26 12.24 -18.51
CA THR A 205 -13.29 10.89 -19.13
C THR A 205 -14.41 9.95 -18.67
N ASN A 206 -14.93 10.06 -17.45
CA ASN A 206 -15.75 9.05 -16.74
C ASN A 206 -15.09 7.65 -16.55
N VAL A 207 -14.18 7.22 -17.43
CA VAL A 207 -13.42 5.95 -17.32
C VAL A 207 -12.15 6.16 -16.50
N LEU A 208 -11.87 5.27 -15.55
CA LEU A 208 -10.67 5.28 -14.72
C LEU A 208 -9.69 4.18 -15.16
N GLY A 209 -8.40 4.52 -15.28
CA GLY A 209 -7.35 3.62 -15.79
C GLY A 209 -5.98 3.86 -15.17
N ALA A 210 -4.92 3.35 -15.82
CA ALA A 210 -3.54 3.39 -15.32
C ALA A 210 -3.06 4.81 -14.93
N LYS A 211 -3.41 5.82 -15.73
CA LYS A 211 -3.15 7.25 -15.43
C LYS A 211 -3.72 7.71 -14.09
N ASN A 212 -4.85 7.16 -13.66
CA ASN A 212 -5.52 7.56 -12.43
C ASN A 212 -4.97 6.87 -11.18
N VAL A 213 -4.51 5.61 -11.27
CA VAL A 213 -4.30 4.76 -10.08
C VAL A 213 -2.99 3.95 -10.03
N ASN A 214 -2.48 3.46 -11.16
CA ASN A 214 -1.30 2.59 -11.14
C ASN A 214 -0.03 3.39 -10.86
N SER A 215 0.97 2.80 -10.19
CA SER A 215 2.23 3.49 -9.87
C SER A 215 3.48 2.60 -9.94
N GLY A 216 3.29 1.30 -10.17
CA GLY A 216 4.35 0.31 -10.35
C GLY A 216 3.91 -0.83 -11.26
N PHE A 217 4.82 -1.77 -11.46
CA PHE A 217 4.61 -3.08 -12.07
C PHE A 217 5.75 -4.02 -11.68
N THR A 218 5.45 -5.28 -11.39
CA THR A 218 6.44 -6.34 -11.15
C THR A 218 6.16 -7.57 -12.00
N TYR A 219 7.23 -8.32 -12.33
CA TYR A 219 7.06 -9.70 -12.75
C TYR A 219 6.91 -10.59 -11.50
N PRO A 220 5.74 -11.21 -11.26
CA PRO A 220 5.52 -11.98 -10.06
C PRO A 220 6.31 -13.30 -10.09
N TYR A 221 6.67 -13.78 -8.90
CA TYR A 221 7.19 -15.13 -8.64
C TYR A 221 8.53 -15.54 -9.29
N LEU A 222 9.22 -14.65 -10.01
CA LEU A 222 10.54 -14.95 -10.57
C LEU A 222 11.57 -15.30 -9.48
N LYS A 223 12.56 -16.16 -9.80
CA LYS A 223 13.66 -16.46 -8.86
C LYS A 223 14.44 -15.20 -8.46
N ASN A 224 14.66 -14.31 -9.42
CA ASN A 224 15.25 -12.97 -9.23
C ASN A 224 14.15 -11.94 -9.53
N GLY A 225 13.80 -11.10 -8.57
CA GLY A 225 12.71 -10.13 -8.74
C GLY A 225 13.07 -8.98 -9.66
N VAL A 226 12.14 -8.58 -10.52
CA VAL A 226 12.27 -7.44 -11.44
C VAL A 226 11.01 -6.59 -11.29
N THR A 227 11.18 -5.39 -10.74
CA THR A 227 10.10 -4.47 -10.36
C THR A 227 10.42 -3.04 -10.83
N PHE A 228 9.40 -2.33 -11.31
CA PHE A 228 9.51 -0.94 -11.75
C PHE A 228 8.47 -0.07 -11.01
N ILE A 229 8.89 1.05 -10.46
CA ILE A 229 8.04 1.98 -9.71
C ILE A 229 8.24 3.37 -10.28
N TYR A 230 7.19 3.93 -10.88
CA TYR A 230 7.37 5.08 -11.75
C TYR A 230 6.87 6.42 -11.20
N ARG A 231 5.98 6.47 -10.21
CA ARG A 231 5.57 7.76 -9.57
C ARG A 231 6.35 8.00 -8.27
N LYS A 232 6.62 9.28 -7.96
CA LYS A 232 7.17 9.75 -6.67
C LYS A 232 6.12 9.71 -5.56
N GLU A 233 4.84 9.80 -5.91
CA GLU A 233 3.71 9.69 -4.99
C GLU A 233 3.55 8.24 -4.50
N GLU A 234 3.63 8.03 -3.19
CA GLU A 234 3.45 6.71 -2.53
C GLU A 234 4.39 5.59 -3.02
N PHE A 235 5.55 5.93 -3.56
CA PHE A 235 6.52 4.95 -4.09
C PHE A 235 6.90 3.84 -3.09
N PHE A 236 6.90 4.12 -1.78
CA PHE A 236 7.18 3.13 -0.73
C PHE A 236 5.98 2.21 -0.46
N LYS A 237 4.74 2.74 -0.52
CA LYS A 237 3.53 1.91 -0.49
C LYS A 237 3.50 0.98 -1.71
N VAL A 238 3.81 1.52 -2.89
CA VAL A 238 3.88 0.76 -4.14
C VAL A 238 4.98 -0.29 -4.07
N PHE A 239 6.14 0.02 -3.48
CA PHE A 239 7.19 -0.96 -3.24
C PHE A 239 6.71 -2.15 -2.39
N ILE A 240 5.95 -1.90 -1.33
CA ILE A 240 5.33 -2.97 -0.53
C ILE A 240 4.34 -3.80 -1.38
N HIS A 241 3.49 -3.14 -2.16
CA HIS A 241 2.54 -3.77 -3.07
C HIS A 241 3.21 -4.72 -4.07
N GLU A 242 4.19 -4.22 -4.82
CA GLU A 242 4.94 -5.02 -5.80
C GLU A 242 5.74 -6.15 -5.12
N SER A 243 6.24 -5.92 -3.90
CA SER A 243 6.90 -6.97 -3.11
C SER A 243 5.92 -8.08 -2.70
N ILE A 244 4.68 -7.74 -2.35
CA ILE A 244 3.66 -8.73 -1.97
C ILE A 244 3.32 -9.65 -3.16
N HIS A 245 3.15 -9.08 -4.36
CA HIS A 245 3.05 -9.85 -5.62
C HIS A 245 4.31 -10.71 -5.85
N TYR A 246 5.51 -10.13 -5.70
CA TYR A 246 6.76 -10.86 -5.92
C TYR A 246 6.90 -12.11 -5.00
N TYR A 247 6.49 -11.97 -3.74
CA TYR A 247 6.53 -13.01 -2.70
C TYR A 247 5.33 -13.97 -2.69
N GLY A 248 4.43 -13.97 -3.68
CA GLY A 248 3.46 -15.07 -3.81
C GLY A 248 2.24 -15.03 -2.90
N ILE A 249 2.03 -13.94 -2.16
CA ILE A 249 0.98 -13.84 -1.13
C ILE A 249 -0.44 -13.90 -1.74
N ASP A 250 -0.61 -13.31 -2.92
CA ASP A 250 -1.87 -13.30 -3.67
C ASP A 250 -1.97 -14.38 -4.76
N LYS A 251 -0.98 -15.29 -4.85
CA LYS A 251 -0.88 -16.30 -5.92
C LYS A 251 -2.11 -17.20 -6.05
N ALA A 252 -2.80 -17.49 -4.94
CA ALA A 252 -4.04 -18.26 -4.97
C ALA A 252 -5.16 -17.59 -5.80
N LEU A 253 -5.08 -16.27 -6.02
CA LEU A 253 -6.02 -15.45 -6.78
C LEU A 253 -5.59 -15.17 -8.23
N HIS A 254 -4.44 -15.71 -8.68
CA HIS A 254 -3.94 -15.57 -10.07
C HIS A 254 -4.51 -16.66 -10.99
N LYS A 255 -5.83 -16.77 -11.08
CA LYS A 255 -6.54 -17.70 -11.99
C LYS A 255 -7.88 -17.13 -12.43
N ASP A 256 -8.44 -17.65 -13.53
CA ASP A 256 -9.85 -17.40 -13.87
C ASP A 256 -10.75 -18.19 -12.93
N PHE A 257 -11.67 -17.48 -12.27
CA PHE A 257 -12.67 -18.04 -11.37
C PHE A 257 -14.06 -18.14 -11.99
N SER A 258 -14.30 -17.45 -13.12
CA SER A 258 -15.64 -17.35 -13.72
C SER A 258 -16.13 -18.67 -14.30
N ASN A 259 -15.21 -19.48 -14.83
CA ASN A 259 -15.51 -20.72 -15.55
C ASN A 259 -15.09 -22.01 -14.82
N ASP A 260 -14.27 -21.94 -13.77
CA ASP A 260 -13.86 -23.13 -12.99
C ASP A 260 -14.98 -23.53 -12.00
N ALA A 261 -15.59 -24.69 -12.23
CA ALA A 261 -16.70 -25.24 -11.44
C ALA A 261 -16.42 -25.34 -9.92
N LYS A 262 -15.15 -25.36 -9.48
CA LYS A 262 -14.79 -25.37 -8.05
C LYS A 262 -15.02 -24.03 -7.36
N TYR A 263 -15.08 -22.92 -8.08
CA TYR A 263 -15.14 -21.56 -7.51
C TYR A 263 -16.25 -20.69 -8.10
N SER A 264 -16.66 -20.97 -9.35
CA SER A 264 -17.53 -20.10 -10.15
C SER A 264 -18.85 -19.75 -9.48
N ILE A 265 -19.45 -20.67 -8.70
CA ILE A 265 -20.70 -20.38 -7.98
C ILE A 265 -20.54 -19.19 -7.02
N ASN A 266 -19.51 -19.19 -6.17
CA ASN A 266 -19.33 -18.14 -5.17
C ASN A 266 -18.66 -16.90 -5.75
N TYR A 267 -17.72 -17.07 -6.69
CA TYR A 267 -17.13 -15.95 -7.43
C TYR A 267 -18.18 -15.18 -8.24
N ASN A 268 -19.03 -15.88 -9.02
CA ASN A 268 -20.05 -15.22 -9.84
C ASN A 268 -21.15 -14.60 -8.98
N LYS A 269 -21.54 -15.22 -7.84
CA LYS A 269 -22.45 -14.58 -6.86
C LYS A 269 -21.85 -13.28 -6.30
N PHE A 270 -20.57 -13.27 -5.95
CA PHE A 270 -19.89 -12.08 -5.47
C PHE A 270 -19.79 -10.99 -6.55
N ILE A 271 -19.30 -11.32 -7.76
CA ILE A 271 -19.03 -10.28 -8.77
C ILE A 271 -20.31 -9.71 -9.39
N ASN A 272 -21.35 -10.54 -9.55
CA ASN A 272 -22.64 -10.13 -10.11
C ASN A 272 -23.54 -9.41 -9.08
N SER A 273 -23.14 -9.31 -7.81
CA SER A 273 -23.81 -8.40 -6.87
C SER A 273 -23.44 -6.94 -7.11
N PHE A 274 -22.41 -6.67 -7.92
CA PHE A 274 -21.98 -5.31 -8.27
C PHE A 274 -22.42 -4.90 -9.67
N ASN A 275 -22.70 -3.60 -9.78
CA ASN A 275 -23.11 -2.92 -11.00
C ASN A 275 -21.88 -2.63 -11.89
N ILE A 276 -21.25 -3.69 -12.42
CA ILE A 276 -20.07 -3.64 -13.29
C ILE A 276 -20.42 -4.24 -14.65
N ARG A 277 -19.83 -3.72 -15.72
CA ARG A 277 -20.13 -4.19 -17.08
C ARG A 277 -19.48 -5.54 -17.37
N PRO A 278 -20.15 -6.48 -18.07
CA PRO A 278 -19.59 -7.81 -18.37
C PRO A 278 -18.20 -7.79 -19.02
N GLN A 279 -17.96 -6.86 -19.95
CA GLN A 279 -16.67 -6.67 -20.62
C GLN A 279 -15.57 -6.04 -19.74
N ASP A 280 -15.92 -5.52 -18.57
CA ASP A 280 -14.99 -5.03 -17.56
C ASP A 280 -14.77 -6.10 -16.48
N ILE A 281 -15.78 -6.92 -16.14
CA ILE A 281 -15.67 -8.06 -15.21
C ILE A 281 -14.51 -9.00 -15.60
N ALA A 282 -14.38 -9.33 -16.90
CA ALA A 282 -13.28 -10.15 -17.41
C ALA A 282 -11.87 -9.54 -17.25
N LYS A 283 -11.76 -8.30 -16.78
CA LYS A 283 -10.49 -7.56 -16.56
C LYS A 283 -10.22 -7.29 -15.08
N ILE A 284 -11.12 -7.68 -14.17
CA ILE A 284 -10.96 -7.49 -12.72
C ILE A 284 -9.93 -8.50 -12.19
N GLY A 285 -8.80 -8.00 -11.70
CA GLY A 285 -7.85 -8.79 -10.92
C GLY A 285 -8.24 -8.72 -9.44
N ILE A 286 -8.96 -9.71 -8.90
CA ILE A 286 -9.32 -9.72 -7.47
C ILE A 286 -8.07 -9.90 -6.57
N ASN A 287 -7.01 -10.52 -7.09
CA ASN A 287 -5.71 -10.62 -6.43
C ASN A 287 -5.18 -9.26 -5.95
N GLU A 288 -5.37 -8.21 -6.75
CA GLU A 288 -4.98 -6.82 -6.46
C GLU A 288 -5.59 -6.29 -5.16
N ALA A 289 -6.80 -6.74 -4.80
CA ALA A 289 -7.49 -6.33 -3.58
C ALA A 289 -6.81 -6.93 -2.33
N LEU A 290 -6.40 -8.20 -2.41
CA LEU A 290 -5.65 -8.88 -1.36
C LEU A 290 -4.24 -8.29 -1.21
N THR A 291 -3.59 -7.99 -2.33
CA THR A 291 -2.28 -7.31 -2.34
C THR A 291 -2.36 -5.93 -1.70
N GLU A 292 -3.32 -5.09 -2.09
CA GLU A 292 -3.50 -3.77 -1.47
C GLU A 292 -3.92 -3.87 0.01
N TYR A 293 -4.72 -4.87 0.41
CA TYR A 293 -5.08 -5.10 1.81
C TYR A 293 -3.85 -5.41 2.67
N TRP A 294 -3.00 -6.37 2.24
CA TRP A 294 -1.77 -6.64 2.98
C TRP A 294 -0.77 -5.47 2.89
N THR A 295 -0.75 -4.74 1.78
CA THR A 295 0.03 -3.49 1.65
C THR A 295 -0.35 -2.47 2.71
N PHE A 296 -1.65 -2.25 2.92
CA PHE A 296 -2.20 -1.34 3.93
C PHE A 296 -1.72 -1.74 5.34
N ILE A 297 -1.89 -3.01 5.72
CA ILE A 297 -1.49 -3.52 7.05
C ILE A 297 0.04 -3.42 7.26
N VAL A 298 0.84 -3.83 6.27
CA VAL A 298 2.31 -3.80 6.36
C VAL A 298 2.84 -2.37 6.38
N TYR A 299 2.30 -1.47 5.56
CA TYR A 299 2.69 -0.05 5.54
C TYR A 299 2.38 0.63 6.88
N LEU A 300 1.16 0.49 7.40
CA LEU A 300 0.79 1.09 8.70
C LEU A 300 1.60 0.51 9.85
N SER A 301 1.95 -0.79 9.81
CA SER A 301 2.86 -1.41 10.77
C SER A 301 4.24 -0.76 10.73
N ALA A 302 4.85 -0.64 9.54
CA ALA A 302 6.16 -0.01 9.37
C ALA A 302 6.18 1.45 9.87
N GLN A 303 5.13 2.23 9.56
CA GLN A 303 5.01 3.62 9.99
C GLN A 303 4.82 3.76 11.51
N SER A 304 4.06 2.86 12.13
CA SER A 304 3.83 2.86 13.58
C SER A 304 5.11 2.48 14.34
N TYR A 305 5.88 1.53 13.81
CA TYR A 305 7.18 1.13 14.35
C TYR A 305 8.23 2.23 14.20
N LYS A 306 8.23 2.98 13.08
CA LYS A 306 9.07 4.18 12.91
C LYS A 306 8.79 5.23 13.99
N LYS A 307 7.52 5.43 14.37
CA LYS A 307 7.13 6.37 15.44
C LYS A 307 7.54 5.90 16.83
N SER A 308 7.42 4.59 17.11
CA SER A 308 7.78 4.04 18.41
C SER A 308 8.22 2.57 18.35
N ILE A 309 9.41 2.32 18.91
CA ILE A 309 9.93 0.98 19.21
C ILE A 309 9.45 0.44 20.57
N VAL A 310 8.52 1.10 21.27
CA VAL A 310 7.84 0.58 22.47
C VAL A 310 6.51 -0.03 22.06
N LEU A 311 6.27 -1.31 22.40
CA LEU A 311 5.11 -2.10 21.99
C LEU A 311 3.76 -1.40 22.18
N ALA A 312 3.46 -0.89 23.38
CA ALA A 312 2.17 -0.25 23.67
C ALA A 312 1.92 0.98 22.77
N ASN A 313 2.95 1.79 22.57
CA ASN A 313 2.89 2.95 21.68
C ASN A 313 2.86 2.54 20.20
N PHE A 314 3.50 1.44 19.80
CA PHE A 314 3.40 0.87 18.46
C PHE A 314 1.95 0.47 18.14
N ILE A 315 1.29 -0.26 19.06
CA ILE A 315 -0.12 -0.66 18.93
C ILE A 315 -1.01 0.60 18.83
N TYR A 316 -0.84 1.55 19.74
CA TYR A 316 -1.60 2.81 19.73
C TYR A 316 -1.44 3.61 18.44
N GLU A 317 -0.21 3.74 17.92
CA GLU A 317 0.04 4.44 16.66
C GLU A 317 -0.54 3.69 15.45
N PHE A 318 -0.54 2.36 15.48
CA PHE A 318 -1.18 1.53 14.46
C PHE A 318 -2.70 1.75 14.46
N GLU A 319 -3.37 1.57 15.61
CA GLU A 319 -4.83 1.68 15.73
C GLU A 319 -5.34 3.07 15.32
N ASN A 320 -4.64 4.14 15.73
CA ASN A 320 -4.99 5.50 15.33
C ASN A 320 -4.80 5.75 13.83
N SER A 321 -3.68 5.27 13.26
CA SER A 321 -3.40 5.44 11.84
C SER A 321 -4.36 4.62 10.98
N TYR A 322 -4.64 3.38 11.39
CA TYR A 322 -5.62 2.47 10.81
C TYR A 322 -7.01 3.08 10.77
N LYS A 323 -7.50 3.64 11.88
CA LYS A 323 -8.84 4.24 11.96
C LYS A 323 -9.02 5.44 11.03
N LEU A 324 -8.01 6.31 10.94
CA LEU A 324 -8.03 7.47 10.05
C LEU A 324 -7.91 7.06 8.57
N GLU A 325 -7.07 6.08 8.26
CA GLU A 325 -6.87 5.58 6.90
C GLU A 325 -8.08 4.74 6.41
N LEU A 326 -8.73 4.00 7.31
CA LEU A 326 -10.01 3.31 7.03
C LEU A 326 -11.11 4.30 6.63
N LEU A 327 -11.28 5.38 7.41
CA LEU A 327 -12.20 6.46 7.04
C LEU A 327 -11.83 7.08 5.68
N HIS A 328 -10.53 7.25 5.41
CA HIS A 328 -10.05 7.78 4.15
C HIS A 328 -10.39 6.86 2.95
N ILE A 329 -10.13 5.55 3.02
CA ILE A 329 -10.43 4.63 1.90
C ILE A 329 -11.95 4.47 1.66
N ILE A 330 -12.77 4.53 2.71
CA ILE A 330 -14.24 4.62 2.60
C ILE A 330 -14.61 5.91 1.85
N PHE A 331 -13.98 7.04 2.16
CA PHE A 331 -14.13 8.29 1.43
C PHE A 331 -13.70 8.18 -0.05
N GLN A 332 -12.65 7.39 -0.35
CA GLN A 332 -12.22 7.11 -1.73
C GLN A 332 -13.27 6.29 -2.50
N VAL A 333 -13.84 5.24 -1.90
CA VAL A 333 -14.95 4.46 -2.49
C VAL A 333 -16.10 5.39 -2.87
N VAL A 334 -16.57 6.21 -1.94
CA VAL A 334 -17.71 7.10 -2.19
C VAL A 334 -17.40 8.21 -3.19
N LYS A 335 -16.15 8.67 -3.29
CA LYS A 335 -15.73 9.57 -4.38
C LYS A 335 -15.77 8.89 -5.75
N ILE A 336 -15.32 7.65 -5.86
CA ILE A 336 -15.33 6.87 -7.11
C ILE A 336 -16.77 6.59 -7.55
N LEU A 337 -17.66 6.20 -6.63
CA LEU A 337 -19.07 5.96 -6.93
C LEU A 337 -19.78 7.25 -7.36
N ASN A 338 -19.61 8.35 -6.62
CA ASN A 338 -20.15 9.66 -7.01
C ASN A 338 -19.62 10.16 -8.36
N TYR A 339 -18.35 9.88 -8.70
CA TYR A 339 -17.77 10.20 -10.01
C TYR A 339 -18.45 9.40 -11.14
N ASN A 340 -18.82 8.14 -10.87
CA ASN A 340 -19.61 7.31 -11.78
C ASN A 340 -21.13 7.56 -11.65
N LYS A 341 -21.59 8.57 -10.89
CA LYS A 341 -23.01 8.89 -10.64
C LYS A 341 -23.83 7.77 -9.97
N LEU A 342 -23.17 6.99 -9.10
CA LEU A 342 -23.76 5.89 -8.34
C LEU A 342 -23.74 6.17 -6.83
N THR A 343 -24.81 5.79 -6.13
CA THR A 343 -24.76 5.45 -4.71
C THR A 343 -24.25 4.02 -4.51
N TYR A 344 -23.91 3.64 -3.28
CA TYR A 344 -23.47 2.26 -3.01
C TYR A 344 -24.61 1.25 -3.12
N SER A 345 -25.84 1.63 -2.74
CA SER A 345 -27.01 0.78 -2.93
C SER A 345 -27.27 0.53 -4.42
N GLU A 346 -27.23 1.55 -5.28
CA GLU A 346 -27.35 1.36 -6.74
C GLU A 346 -26.19 0.52 -7.31
N PHE A 347 -24.98 0.67 -6.75
CA PHE A 347 -23.83 -0.15 -7.12
C PHE A 347 -23.95 -1.61 -6.66
N LEU A 348 -24.80 -1.93 -5.68
CA LEU A 348 -25.16 -3.29 -5.26
C LEU A 348 -26.43 -3.83 -5.95
N THR A 349 -26.96 -3.14 -6.96
CA THR A 349 -28.15 -3.56 -7.72
C THR A 349 -27.82 -3.91 -9.18
N LYS A 350 -28.83 -4.41 -9.90
CA LYS A 350 -28.68 -4.92 -11.26
C LYS A 350 -28.13 -3.85 -12.22
N TYR A 351 -27.33 -4.33 -13.18
CA TYR A 351 -26.61 -3.62 -14.24
C TYR A 351 -27.14 -2.25 -14.70
N SER A 352 -26.19 -1.32 -14.82
CA SER A 352 -26.26 -0.04 -15.50
C SER A 352 -24.98 0.18 -16.33
N ASN A 353 -25.01 1.14 -17.25
CA ASN A 353 -23.84 1.52 -18.06
C ASN A 353 -22.90 2.52 -17.35
N GLN A 354 -23.07 2.77 -16.05
CA GLN A 354 -22.45 3.91 -15.36
C GLN A 354 -20.99 3.66 -14.92
N TYR A 355 -20.70 2.55 -14.23
CA TYR A 355 -19.35 2.23 -13.76
C TYR A 355 -18.45 1.75 -14.92
N LYS A 356 -17.25 2.34 -15.07
CA LYS A 356 -16.30 1.98 -16.14
C LYS A 356 -14.85 2.04 -15.68
N GLU A 357 -14.11 0.95 -15.89
CA GLU A 357 -12.67 0.88 -15.61
C GLU A 357 -11.85 0.23 -16.73
N THR A 358 -10.59 0.66 -16.87
CA THR A 358 -9.56 0.02 -17.72
C THR A 358 -8.35 -0.45 -16.91
N SER A 359 -8.39 -0.30 -15.59
CA SER A 359 -7.47 -0.90 -14.63
C SER A 359 -8.23 -1.27 -13.35
N HIS A 360 -7.56 -1.83 -12.35
CA HIS A 360 -8.21 -2.59 -11.26
C HIS A 360 -8.83 -1.72 -10.15
N ILE A 361 -9.58 -0.67 -10.50
CA ILE A 361 -10.15 0.29 -9.54
C ILE A 361 -11.10 -0.41 -8.56
N PHE A 362 -11.93 -1.34 -9.04
CA PHE A 362 -12.84 -2.11 -8.21
C PHE A 362 -12.08 -2.85 -7.10
N SER A 363 -11.00 -3.53 -7.46
CA SER A 363 -10.12 -4.24 -6.51
C SER A 363 -9.39 -3.28 -5.57
N TYR A 364 -8.72 -2.25 -6.12
CA TYR A 364 -7.88 -1.32 -5.37
C TYR A 364 -8.64 -0.46 -4.36
N TYR A 365 -9.93 -0.18 -4.60
CA TYR A 365 -10.71 0.74 -3.76
C TYR A 365 -11.91 0.05 -3.09
N ILE A 366 -12.77 -0.65 -3.84
CA ILE A 366 -13.98 -1.25 -3.27
C ILE A 366 -13.63 -2.53 -2.50
N VAL A 367 -13.10 -3.55 -3.18
CA VAL A 367 -12.85 -4.87 -2.56
C VAL A 367 -11.80 -4.76 -1.45
N LYS A 368 -10.73 -3.98 -1.64
CA LYS A 368 -9.79 -3.64 -0.58
C LYS A 368 -10.48 -3.07 0.66
N THR A 369 -11.41 -2.14 0.51
CA THR A 369 -12.09 -1.50 1.65
C THR A 369 -12.95 -2.50 2.42
N LEU A 370 -13.59 -3.46 1.72
CA LEU A 370 -14.29 -4.58 2.38
C LEU A 370 -13.33 -5.43 3.21
N LEU A 371 -12.15 -5.76 2.67
CA LEU A 371 -11.14 -6.54 3.39
C LEU A 371 -10.56 -5.78 4.59
N VAL A 372 -10.23 -4.50 4.43
CA VAL A 372 -9.70 -3.67 5.53
C VAL A 372 -10.77 -3.49 6.61
N TYR A 373 -12.00 -3.11 6.28
CA TYR A 373 -13.06 -2.94 7.29
C TYR A 373 -13.28 -4.21 8.13
N ASN A 374 -13.16 -5.40 7.52
CA ASN A 374 -13.32 -6.70 8.17
C ASN A 374 -12.00 -7.40 8.57
N HIS A 375 -10.91 -6.64 8.75
CA HIS A 375 -9.57 -7.18 9.08
C HIS A 375 -9.58 -8.22 10.21
N SER A 376 -10.31 -7.95 11.30
CA SER A 376 -10.36 -8.83 12.46
C SER A 376 -11.10 -10.15 12.21
N ASP A 377 -12.06 -10.19 11.29
CA ASP A 377 -12.71 -11.45 10.88
C ASP A 377 -11.84 -12.22 9.87
N LEU A 378 -11.09 -11.52 9.01
CA LEU A 378 -10.08 -12.15 8.15
C LEU A 378 -8.97 -12.82 8.95
N LEU A 379 -8.46 -12.19 10.01
CA LEU A 379 -7.44 -12.77 10.90
C LEU A 379 -7.95 -13.99 11.69
N LYS A 380 -9.25 -14.06 12.00
CA LYS A 380 -9.90 -15.22 12.65
C LYS A 380 -10.22 -16.35 11.66
N SER A 381 -10.08 -16.13 10.36
CA SER A 381 -10.47 -17.10 9.32
C SER A 381 -9.42 -18.20 9.09
N THR A 382 -9.88 -19.38 8.69
CA THR A 382 -9.03 -20.53 8.34
C THR A 382 -8.33 -20.42 6.99
N MET A 383 -8.59 -19.34 6.23
CA MET A 383 -8.08 -19.11 4.86
C MET A 383 -6.57 -18.81 4.79
N PHE A 384 -5.99 -18.45 5.93
CA PHE A 384 -4.57 -18.18 6.15
C PHE A 384 -4.01 -19.18 7.18
N ASP A 385 -2.69 -19.36 7.25
CA ASP A 385 -2.06 -20.13 8.32
C ASP A 385 -1.51 -19.19 9.39
N ILE A 386 -2.37 -18.81 10.33
CA ILE A 386 -2.07 -17.86 11.39
C ILE A 386 -1.98 -18.59 12.73
N ASN A 387 -0.76 -18.75 13.26
CA ASN A 387 -0.53 -19.19 14.63
C ASN A 387 0.44 -18.23 15.33
N PHE A 388 -0.11 -17.30 16.11
CA PHE A 388 0.66 -16.25 16.79
C PHE A 388 1.73 -16.77 17.77
N SER A 389 1.69 -18.04 18.17
CA SER A 389 2.70 -18.66 19.05
C SER A 389 3.92 -19.24 18.30
N SER A 390 3.80 -19.53 17.00
CA SER A 390 4.84 -20.25 16.24
C SER A 390 5.15 -19.61 14.89
N SER A 391 4.21 -19.58 13.96
CA SER A 391 4.40 -19.06 12.60
C SER A 391 3.13 -18.40 12.05
N LEU A 392 3.35 -17.42 11.17
CA LEU A 392 2.28 -16.66 10.54
C LEU A 392 2.54 -16.59 9.04
N ASN A 393 1.57 -17.03 8.26
CA ASN A 393 1.58 -16.99 6.80
C ASN A 393 0.33 -16.27 6.30
N ILE A 394 0.52 -15.06 5.77
CA ILE A 394 -0.53 -14.21 5.20
C ILE A 394 -0.93 -14.58 3.76
N ALA A 395 -0.26 -15.54 3.13
CA ALA A 395 -0.64 -16.01 1.81
C ALA A 395 -2.00 -16.73 1.88
N LEU A 396 -2.92 -16.38 0.98
CA LEU A 396 -4.19 -17.09 0.87
C LEU A 396 -3.92 -18.54 0.44
N LYS A 397 -4.48 -19.51 1.16
CA LYS A 397 -4.37 -20.92 0.80
C LYS A 397 -5.00 -21.17 -0.56
N SER A 398 -4.33 -21.98 -1.38
CA SER A 398 -4.75 -22.27 -2.75
C SER A 398 -5.84 -23.34 -2.87
N ASP A 399 -6.31 -23.90 -1.76
CA ASP A 399 -7.31 -24.95 -1.74
C ASP A 399 -8.74 -24.42 -2.04
N PRO A 400 -9.65 -25.28 -2.53
CA PRO A 400 -11.01 -24.88 -2.86
C PRO A 400 -11.82 -24.30 -1.70
N ASN A 401 -11.63 -24.77 -0.47
CA ASN A 401 -12.43 -24.32 0.66
C ASN A 401 -12.04 -22.90 1.03
N SER A 402 -10.75 -22.61 1.20
CA SER A 402 -10.24 -21.28 1.53
C SER A 402 -10.62 -20.22 0.49
N ILE A 403 -10.53 -20.55 -0.80
CA ILE A 403 -10.90 -19.62 -1.88
C ILE A 403 -12.43 -19.39 -1.92
N ASN A 404 -13.25 -20.43 -1.71
CA ASN A 404 -14.69 -20.25 -1.64
C ASN A 404 -15.11 -19.44 -0.40
N THR A 405 -14.50 -19.71 0.76
CA THR A 405 -14.70 -18.90 1.98
C THR A 405 -14.35 -17.43 1.74
N PHE A 406 -13.31 -17.14 0.94
CA PHE A 406 -12.93 -15.77 0.59
C PHE A 406 -14.04 -15.05 -0.20
N PHE A 407 -14.61 -15.67 -1.24
CA PHE A 407 -15.70 -15.07 -2.00
C PHE A 407 -17.01 -14.98 -1.21
N ILE A 408 -17.33 -15.96 -0.36
CA ILE A 408 -18.49 -15.92 0.55
C ILE A 408 -18.35 -14.75 1.54
N LYS A 409 -17.18 -14.59 2.16
CA LYS A 409 -16.89 -13.48 3.08
C LYS A 409 -17.00 -12.14 2.34
N LEU A 410 -16.35 -11.99 1.19
CA LEU A 410 -16.43 -10.78 0.37
C LEU A 410 -17.88 -10.38 0.01
N LEU A 411 -18.75 -11.33 -0.34
CA LEU A 411 -20.17 -11.06 -0.56
C LEU A 411 -20.85 -10.59 0.72
N SER A 412 -20.67 -11.29 1.84
CA SER A 412 -21.28 -10.91 3.12
C SER A 412 -20.84 -9.52 3.59
N TYR A 413 -19.57 -9.15 3.39
CA TYR A 413 -19.01 -7.83 3.71
C TYR A 413 -19.61 -6.73 2.83
N ALA A 414 -19.85 -6.99 1.55
CA ALA A 414 -20.46 -6.03 0.64
C ALA A 414 -21.92 -5.72 1.04
N THR A 415 -22.64 -6.74 1.51
CA THR A 415 -24.04 -6.64 1.93
C THR A 415 -24.25 -6.28 3.41
N ASP A 416 -23.17 -6.02 4.18
CA ASP A 416 -23.29 -5.68 5.60
C ASP A 416 -24.01 -4.33 5.79
N LEU A 417 -25.08 -4.34 6.59
CA LEU A 417 -25.90 -3.17 6.87
C LEU A 417 -25.12 -2.09 7.62
N ASN A 418 -24.15 -2.45 8.45
CA ASN A 418 -23.31 -1.46 9.14
C ASN A 418 -22.36 -0.77 8.15
N PHE A 419 -21.71 -1.53 7.26
CA PHE A 419 -20.88 -0.98 6.19
C PHE A 419 -21.68 -0.06 5.25
N ILE A 420 -22.88 -0.46 4.81
CA ILE A 420 -23.78 0.37 4.00
C ILE A 420 -24.15 1.67 4.73
N ASN A 421 -24.49 1.60 6.02
CA ASN A 421 -24.78 2.78 6.86
C ASN A 421 -23.58 3.74 6.96
N ILE A 422 -22.36 3.21 7.18
CA ILE A 422 -21.12 4.01 7.21
C ILE A 422 -20.90 4.71 5.87
N ILE A 423 -21.03 3.98 4.76
CA ILE A 423 -20.87 4.50 3.40
C ILE A 423 -21.88 5.64 3.12
N ASN A 424 -23.15 5.46 3.51
CA ASN A 424 -24.19 6.48 3.36
C ASN A 424 -23.91 7.73 4.21
N LYS A 425 -23.48 7.56 5.47
CA LYS A 425 -23.03 8.67 6.32
C LYS A 425 -21.85 9.43 5.68
N VAL A 426 -20.87 8.72 5.12
CA VAL A 426 -19.73 9.33 4.41
C VAL A 426 -20.16 10.07 3.14
N SER A 427 -21.15 9.57 2.39
CA SER A 427 -21.70 10.26 1.22
C SER A 427 -22.32 11.62 1.56
N ALA A 428 -23.08 11.70 2.65
CA ALA A 428 -23.62 12.97 3.15
C ALA A 428 -22.50 14.00 3.45
N TYR A 429 -21.39 13.57 4.06
CA TYR A 429 -20.24 14.46 4.31
C TYR A 429 -19.53 14.91 3.04
N ILE A 430 -19.42 14.06 2.01
CA ILE A 430 -18.87 14.47 0.70
C ILE A 430 -19.73 15.56 0.07
N THR A 431 -21.06 15.41 0.10
CA THR A 431 -21.99 16.42 -0.42
C THR A 431 -21.86 17.75 0.34
N ASN A 432 -21.82 17.71 1.68
CA ASN A 432 -21.59 18.91 2.50
C ASN A 432 -20.20 19.54 2.31
N THR A 433 -19.19 18.75 1.92
CA THR A 433 -17.84 19.25 1.60
C THR A 433 -17.83 19.99 0.25
N LYS A 434 -18.68 19.60 -0.71
CA LYS A 434 -18.87 20.30 -1.99
C LYS A 434 -19.50 21.70 -1.80
N THR A 435 -20.33 21.90 -0.78
CA THR A 435 -21.03 23.17 -0.53
C THR A 435 -20.29 24.12 0.42
N ASN A 436 -19.71 23.62 1.51
CA ASN A 436 -19.33 24.47 2.65
C ASN A 436 -17.83 24.83 2.78
N THR A 437 -16.96 24.33 1.89
CA THR A 437 -15.51 24.49 2.06
C THR A 437 -15.02 25.86 1.58
N ARG A 438 -14.79 26.82 2.51
CA ARG A 438 -14.24 28.18 2.23
C ARG A 438 -12.89 28.24 1.48
N SER A 439 -12.22 27.10 1.25
CA SER A 439 -10.94 27.02 0.52
C SER A 439 -11.03 26.01 -0.61
N ILE A 440 -11.13 26.52 -1.84
CA ILE A 440 -11.18 25.75 -3.09
C ILE A 440 -9.99 24.77 -3.19
N TYR A 441 -8.81 25.17 -2.74
CA TYR A 441 -7.61 24.32 -2.72
C TYR A 441 -7.77 23.09 -1.80
N LYS A 442 -8.21 23.28 -0.55
CA LYS A 442 -8.46 22.17 0.38
C LYS A 442 -9.56 21.26 -0.12
N GLN A 443 -10.63 21.84 -0.66
CA GLN A 443 -11.75 21.11 -1.27
C GLN A 443 -11.27 20.23 -2.43
N ARG A 444 -10.48 20.78 -3.35
CA ARG A 444 -9.90 20.03 -4.47
C ARG A 444 -9.03 18.85 -3.99
N ILE A 445 -8.18 19.06 -2.98
CA ILE A 445 -7.38 17.97 -2.39
C ILE A 445 -8.29 16.85 -1.88
N ILE A 446 -9.28 17.17 -1.04
CA ILE A 446 -10.18 16.17 -0.45
C ILE A 446 -10.94 15.40 -1.55
N LEU A 447 -11.47 16.11 -2.54
CA LEU A 447 -12.40 15.56 -3.54
C LEU A 447 -11.76 14.96 -4.80
N SER A 448 -10.53 15.33 -5.20
CA SER A 448 -9.95 14.87 -6.47
C SER A 448 -8.78 13.88 -6.33
N ASN A 449 -8.17 13.76 -5.15
CA ASN A 449 -7.02 12.86 -4.96
C ASN A 449 -7.46 11.38 -4.93
N LEU A 450 -6.60 10.47 -5.40
CA LEU A 450 -6.74 9.01 -5.30
C LEU A 450 -5.53 8.35 -4.58
N MET A 451 -4.75 9.16 -3.84
CA MET A 451 -3.65 8.70 -2.99
C MET A 451 -4.16 8.11 -1.67
N MET A 452 -3.33 7.32 -0.99
CA MET A 452 -3.48 7.02 0.44
C MET A 452 -3.25 8.29 1.28
N MET A 453 -3.92 8.46 2.43
CA MET A 453 -3.78 9.68 3.24
C MET A 453 -2.37 9.79 3.82
N TYR A 454 -1.85 8.75 4.48
CA TYR A 454 -0.45 8.70 4.88
C TYR A 454 0.45 8.43 3.67
N ASN A 455 1.21 9.44 3.27
CA ASN A 455 2.17 9.38 2.16
C ASN A 455 3.62 9.44 2.68
N ASP A 456 4.56 9.12 1.81
CA ASP A 456 5.97 8.84 2.10
C ASP A 456 6.80 10.05 2.51
N ASN A 457 6.19 11.24 2.55
CA ASN A 457 6.78 12.42 3.18
C ASN A 457 6.82 12.35 4.72
N ASN A 458 6.35 11.25 5.30
CA ASN A 458 6.66 10.83 6.68
C ASN A 458 7.76 9.74 6.73
N ILE A 459 8.29 9.29 5.58
CA ILE A 459 9.30 8.24 5.42
C ILE A 459 10.64 8.85 5.06
N ILE A 460 10.64 9.69 4.00
CA ILE A 460 11.66 10.71 3.68
C ILE A 460 11.76 11.70 4.84
#